data_AF-A0A1M7Q474-F1
#
_entry.id   AF-A0A1M7Q474-F1
#
_cell.length_a   1.000
_cell.length_b   1.000
_cell.length_c   1.000
_cell.angle_alpha   90.00
_cell.angle_beta   90.00
_cell.angle_gamma   90.00
#
_symmetry.space_group_name_H-M   'P 1'
#
loop_
_entity.id
_entity.type
_entity.pdbx_description
1 polymer ?
#
loop_
_entity_poly.entity_id
_entity_poly.type
_entity_poly.pdbx_seq_one_letter_code
_entity_poly.pdbx_strand_id
1 'polypeptide(L)'
;MSPSNFDEHVDIAGKLIAFREREKFSDKAWKDRGLRPSERKVSDFLQQIFDECTDQLIELINLNKSKKALRSSLIAVLDRIDKDELDTEEKEYVTELMFELSKILEVDIKSDLNRWLYGVVMATLLKAGGILSSLKGPFTIVNQPCTKCGADLKLVIKRKDPQVPSFSFDVLKCNNCGELNLFDRQPGIKQFSYENATIVAHLERKKFTKEQALNKLEEMKDQMDN
;
A
#
# COMPACT_ATOMS: atom_id res chain seq x y z
N MET A 1 16.20 8.76 -38.49
CA MET A 1 16.12 8.20 -37.13
C MET A 1 17.54 8.04 -36.62
N SER A 2 17.89 8.68 -35.51
CA SER A 2 19.23 8.58 -34.92
C SER A 2 19.40 7.21 -34.25
N PRO A 3 20.59 6.59 -34.29
CA PRO A 3 20.86 5.28 -33.68
C PRO A 3 20.49 5.21 -32.19
N SER A 4 20.58 6.33 -31.47
CA SER A 4 20.31 6.41 -30.03
C SER A 4 18.86 6.10 -29.63
N ASN A 5 17.87 6.43 -30.48
CA ASN A 5 16.48 6.17 -30.15
C ASN A 5 16.13 4.67 -30.31
N PHE A 6 16.77 3.98 -31.25
CA PHE A 6 16.45 2.57 -31.54
C PHE A 6 16.84 1.66 -30.37
N ASP A 7 18.02 1.85 -29.79
CA ASP A 7 18.50 1.04 -28.65
C ASP A 7 17.69 1.28 -27.37
N GLU A 8 17.23 2.51 -27.10
CA GLU A 8 16.38 2.83 -25.95
C GLU A 8 14.99 2.18 -26.07
N HIS A 9 14.42 2.15 -27.27
CA HIS A 9 13.13 1.50 -27.52
C HIS A 9 13.17 -0.02 -27.31
N VAL A 10 14.26 -0.68 -27.72
CA VAL A 10 14.46 -2.13 -27.55
C VAL A 10 14.59 -2.49 -26.06
N ASP A 11 15.25 -1.64 -25.26
CA ASP A 11 15.41 -1.85 -23.82
C ASP A 11 14.07 -1.70 -23.05
N ILE A 12 13.26 -0.68 -23.36
CA ILE A 12 11.94 -0.48 -22.73
C ILE A 12 10.97 -1.60 -23.10
N ALA A 13 10.89 -1.96 -24.39
CA ALA A 13 10.00 -3.04 -24.84
C ALA A 13 10.38 -4.40 -24.20
N GLY A 14 11.68 -4.70 -24.10
CA GLY A 14 12.16 -5.91 -23.42
C GLY A 14 11.77 -5.95 -21.94
N LYS A 15 11.88 -4.83 -21.22
CA LYS A 15 11.45 -4.73 -19.82
C LYS A 15 9.94 -4.92 -19.65
N LEU A 16 9.14 -4.39 -20.57
CA LEU A 16 7.69 -4.61 -20.58
C LEU A 16 7.33 -6.07 -20.86
N ILE A 17 8.02 -6.73 -21.80
CA ILE A 17 7.82 -8.18 -22.06
C ILE A 17 8.15 -9.00 -20.80
N ALA A 18 9.27 -8.72 -20.14
CA ALA A 18 9.62 -9.39 -18.89
C ALA A 18 8.59 -9.15 -17.77
N PHE A 19 8.06 -7.92 -17.68
CA PHE A 19 6.97 -7.60 -16.75
C PHE A 19 5.70 -8.38 -17.11
N ARG A 20 5.34 -8.46 -18.39
CA ARG A 20 4.17 -9.16 -18.92
C ARG A 20 4.18 -10.64 -18.58
N GLU A 21 5.31 -11.31 -18.78
CA GLU A 21 5.48 -12.75 -18.56
C GLU A 21 5.51 -13.16 -17.08
N ARG A 22 5.69 -12.19 -16.17
CA ARG A 22 5.68 -12.44 -14.72
C ARG A 22 4.28 -12.81 -14.23
N GLU A 23 4.22 -13.85 -13.41
CA GLU A 23 3.06 -14.14 -12.56
C GLU A 23 3.04 -13.17 -11.37
N LYS A 24 2.27 -12.09 -11.48
CA LYS A 24 2.26 -10.96 -10.54
C LYS A 24 1.41 -11.30 -9.33
N PHE A 25 0.28 -11.98 -9.49
CA PHE A 25 -0.69 -12.18 -8.40
C PHE A 25 -0.75 -13.62 -7.88
N SER A 26 0.35 -14.38 -7.97
CA SER A 26 0.42 -15.70 -7.34
C SER A 26 0.57 -15.62 -5.83
N ASP A 27 0.13 -16.65 -5.10
CA ASP A 27 0.34 -16.77 -3.65
C ASP A 27 1.80 -16.49 -3.24
N LYS A 28 2.74 -16.95 -4.05
CA LYS A 28 4.17 -16.71 -3.82
C LYS A 28 4.49 -15.22 -3.96
N ALA A 29 4.00 -14.55 -5.01
CA ALA A 29 4.26 -13.15 -5.24
C ALA A 29 3.70 -12.24 -4.14
N TRP A 30 2.53 -12.57 -3.58
CA TRP A 30 1.98 -11.93 -2.38
C TRP A 30 2.86 -12.17 -1.14
N LYS A 31 3.23 -13.42 -0.88
CA LYS A 31 4.05 -13.81 0.28
C LYS A 31 5.45 -13.20 0.25
N ASP A 32 6.09 -13.12 -0.91
CA ASP A 32 7.41 -12.50 -1.08
C ASP A 32 7.39 -11.01 -0.68
N ARG A 33 6.20 -10.36 -0.71
CA ARG A 33 5.96 -8.98 -0.28
C ARG A 33 5.51 -8.85 1.18
N GLY A 34 5.33 -9.97 1.87
CA GLY A 34 4.76 -10.01 3.21
C GLY A 34 3.29 -9.61 3.24
N LEU A 35 2.56 -9.83 2.15
CA LEU A 35 1.11 -9.62 2.03
C LEU A 35 0.39 -10.98 2.09
N ARG A 36 -0.87 -10.96 2.50
CA ARG A 36 -1.76 -12.11 2.42
C ARG A 36 -2.18 -12.28 0.95
N PRO A 37 -2.17 -13.51 0.43
CA PRO A 37 -2.75 -13.77 -0.88
C PRO A 37 -4.22 -13.36 -0.93
N SER A 38 -4.56 -12.62 -1.98
CA SER A 38 -5.94 -12.30 -2.34
C SER A 38 -6.70 -13.54 -2.82
N GLU A 39 -8.03 -13.43 -2.93
CA GLU A 39 -8.83 -14.47 -3.55
C GLU A 39 -8.40 -14.72 -5.00
N ARG A 40 -8.52 -15.98 -5.44
CA ARG A 40 -8.10 -16.40 -6.79
C ARG A 40 -8.75 -15.55 -7.88
N LYS A 41 -10.05 -15.25 -7.74
CA LYS A 41 -10.80 -14.44 -8.71
C LYS A 41 -10.25 -13.01 -8.86
N VAL A 42 -9.93 -12.36 -7.74
CA VAL A 42 -9.36 -11.01 -7.74
C VAL A 42 -7.94 -11.05 -8.31
N SER A 43 -7.14 -12.04 -7.91
CA SER A 43 -5.79 -12.23 -8.45
C SER A 43 -5.79 -12.47 -9.97
N ASP A 44 -6.72 -13.27 -10.49
CA ASP A 44 -6.86 -13.52 -11.93
C ASP A 44 -7.31 -12.27 -12.68
N PHE A 45 -8.28 -11.54 -12.13
CA PHE A 45 -8.75 -10.27 -12.66
C PHE A 45 -7.61 -9.24 -12.76
N LEU A 46 -6.85 -9.05 -11.68
CA LEU A 46 -5.74 -8.12 -11.65
C LEU A 46 -4.61 -8.55 -12.58
N GLN A 47 -4.27 -9.84 -12.63
CA GLN A 47 -3.28 -10.37 -13.56
C GLN A 47 -3.68 -10.02 -15.00
N GLN A 48 -4.93 -10.29 -15.38
CA GLN A 48 -5.44 -9.98 -16.71
C GLN A 48 -5.36 -8.47 -17.02
N ILE A 49 -5.78 -7.60 -16.10
CA ILE A 49 -5.71 -6.15 -16.30
C ILE A 49 -4.28 -5.66 -16.55
N PHE A 50 -3.32 -6.11 -15.74
CA PHE A 50 -1.93 -5.69 -15.89
C PHE A 50 -1.30 -6.24 -17.16
N ASP A 51 -1.68 -7.44 -17.54
CA ASP A 51 -1.24 -8.11 -18.74
C ASP A 51 -1.72 -7.35 -19.99
N GLU A 52 -3.01 -7.04 -20.08
CA GLU A 52 -3.59 -6.24 -21.17
C GLU A 52 -3.01 -4.82 -21.21
N CYS A 53 -2.80 -4.18 -20.05
CA CYS A 53 -2.12 -2.89 -19.99
C CYS A 53 -0.72 -2.97 -20.61
N THR A 54 0.03 -4.02 -20.25
CA THR A 54 1.42 -4.16 -20.70
C THR A 54 1.47 -4.41 -22.20
N ASP A 55 0.54 -5.24 -22.72
CA ASP A 55 0.37 -5.47 -24.16
C ASP A 55 0.10 -4.15 -24.90
N GLN A 56 -0.83 -3.33 -24.40
CA GLN A 56 -1.13 -2.01 -24.95
C GLN A 56 0.07 -1.05 -24.91
N LEU A 57 0.86 -1.06 -23.82
CA LEU A 57 2.05 -0.22 -23.71
C LEU A 57 3.13 -0.64 -24.71
N ILE A 58 3.33 -1.95 -24.93
CA ILE A 58 4.24 -2.47 -25.94
C ILE A 58 3.83 -2.00 -27.34
N GLU A 59 2.53 -2.07 -27.68
CA GLU A 59 2.02 -1.54 -28.95
C GLU A 59 2.30 -0.05 -29.11
N LEU A 60 2.07 0.76 -28.08
CA LEU A 60 2.34 2.20 -28.11
C LEU A 60 3.83 2.51 -28.27
N ILE A 61 4.73 1.73 -27.65
CA ILE A 61 6.18 1.83 -27.83
C ILE A 61 6.57 1.51 -29.28
N ASN A 62 6.05 0.42 -29.84
CA ASN A 62 6.31 0.01 -31.23
C ASN A 62 5.81 1.05 -32.24
N LEU A 63 4.72 1.74 -31.91
CA LEU A 63 4.19 2.86 -32.69
C LEU A 63 4.90 4.20 -32.43
N ASN A 64 6.01 4.21 -31.68
CA ASN A 64 6.79 5.40 -31.30
C ASN A 64 5.92 6.51 -30.70
N LYS A 65 4.95 6.14 -29.86
CA LYS A 65 4.08 7.12 -29.19
C LYS A 65 4.84 7.88 -28.11
N SER A 66 4.38 9.10 -27.84
CA SER A 66 5.04 9.98 -26.87
C SER A 66 4.90 9.48 -25.43
N LYS A 67 5.83 9.88 -24.55
CA LYS A 67 5.73 9.64 -23.10
C LYS A 67 4.38 10.10 -22.51
N LYS A 68 3.77 11.16 -23.07
CA LYS A 68 2.42 11.61 -22.67
C LYS A 68 1.34 10.58 -23.01
N ALA A 69 1.40 9.96 -24.19
CA ALA A 69 0.48 8.91 -24.58
C ALA A 69 0.66 7.66 -23.71
N LEU A 70 1.90 7.24 -23.47
CA LEU A 70 2.24 6.12 -22.58
C LEU A 70 1.72 6.36 -21.16
N ARG A 71 1.98 7.54 -20.59
CA ARG A 71 1.44 7.94 -19.28
C ARG A 71 -0.08 7.89 -19.23
N SER A 72 -0.75 8.37 -20.28
CA SER A 72 -2.22 8.40 -20.33
C SER A 72 -2.79 6.98 -20.40
N SER A 73 -2.17 6.11 -21.20
CA SER A 73 -2.56 4.70 -21.30
C SER A 73 -2.35 3.95 -19.98
N LEU A 74 -1.23 4.21 -19.30
CA LEU A 74 -0.96 3.63 -17.99
C LEU A 74 -2.04 4.04 -16.99
N ILE A 75 -2.32 5.34 -16.84
CA ILE A 75 -3.30 5.81 -15.85
C ILE A 75 -4.72 5.30 -16.14
N ALA A 76 -5.10 5.11 -17.41
CA ALA A 76 -6.41 4.58 -17.78
C ALA A 76 -6.70 3.19 -17.20
N VAL A 77 -5.68 2.42 -16.80
CA VAL A 77 -5.86 1.16 -16.06
C VAL A 77 -6.57 1.35 -14.74
N LEU A 78 -6.27 2.45 -14.03
CA LEU A 78 -6.84 2.71 -12.70
C LEU A 78 -8.35 2.92 -12.75
N ASP A 79 -8.86 3.40 -13.88
CA ASP A 79 -10.30 3.60 -14.11
C ASP A 79 -11.03 2.27 -14.40
N ARG A 80 -10.29 1.22 -14.76
CA ARG A 80 -10.83 -0.13 -15.00
C ARG A 80 -10.91 -0.99 -13.73
N ILE A 81 -10.29 -0.53 -12.64
CA ILE A 81 -10.26 -1.22 -11.36
C ILE A 81 -11.22 -0.51 -10.44
N ASP A 82 -12.30 -1.19 -10.06
CA ASP A 82 -13.14 -0.72 -8.97
C ASP A 82 -12.36 -0.86 -7.66
N LYS A 83 -11.85 0.27 -7.17
CA LYS A 83 -11.06 0.29 -5.94
C LYS A 83 -11.90 -0.08 -4.72
N ASP A 84 -13.23 0.12 -4.73
CA ASP A 84 -14.03 -0.11 -3.52
C ASP A 84 -14.25 -1.62 -3.27
N GLU A 85 -14.08 -2.44 -4.30
CA GLU A 85 -14.05 -3.91 -4.25
C GLU A 85 -12.69 -4.48 -3.81
N LEU A 86 -11.65 -3.66 -3.74
CA LEU A 86 -10.32 -4.09 -3.32
C LEU A 86 -10.07 -3.84 -1.84
N ASP A 87 -9.41 -4.79 -1.18
CA ASP A 87 -8.88 -4.58 0.16
C ASP A 87 -7.63 -3.68 0.14
N THR A 88 -7.05 -3.43 1.32
CA THR A 88 -5.90 -2.54 1.43
C THR A 88 -4.62 -3.12 0.81
N GLU A 89 -4.39 -4.43 0.98
CA GLU A 89 -3.20 -5.10 0.45
C GLU A 89 -3.27 -5.18 -1.09
N GLU A 90 -4.45 -5.39 -1.64
CA GLU A 90 -4.71 -5.36 -3.08
C GLU A 90 -4.48 -3.99 -3.69
N LYS A 91 -5.01 -2.94 -3.08
CA LYS A 91 -4.75 -1.55 -3.51
C LYS A 91 -3.27 -1.19 -3.49
N GLU A 92 -2.56 -1.60 -2.43
CA GLU A 92 -1.13 -1.38 -2.30
C GLU A 92 -0.36 -2.11 -3.40
N TYR A 93 -0.73 -3.36 -3.68
CA TYR A 93 -0.03 -4.15 -4.68
C TYR A 93 -0.27 -3.62 -6.10
N VAL A 94 -1.51 -3.24 -6.44
CA VAL A 94 -1.82 -2.52 -7.69
C VAL A 94 -0.96 -1.27 -7.83
N THR A 95 -0.88 -0.46 -6.76
CA THR A 95 -0.11 0.80 -6.77
C THR A 95 1.39 0.56 -6.99
N GLU A 96 1.96 -0.48 -6.36
CA GLU A 96 3.36 -0.88 -6.53
C GLU A 96 3.66 -1.26 -7.98
N LEU A 97 2.84 -2.12 -8.58
CA LEU A 97 3.02 -2.59 -9.95
C LEU A 97 2.86 -1.44 -10.97
N MET A 98 1.91 -0.54 -10.74
CA MET A 98 1.76 0.67 -11.55
C MET A 98 2.98 1.58 -11.46
N PHE A 99 3.56 1.71 -10.27
CA PHE A 99 4.78 2.49 -10.09
C PHE A 99 5.98 1.83 -10.78
N GLU A 100 6.10 0.50 -10.74
CA GLU A 100 7.11 -0.25 -11.49
C GLU A 100 7.00 0.01 -13.00
N LEU A 101 5.79 -0.10 -13.57
CA LEU A 101 5.53 0.24 -14.98
C LEU A 101 5.90 1.69 -15.29
N SER A 102 5.58 2.63 -14.40
CA SER A 102 5.96 4.04 -14.58
C SER A 102 7.48 4.26 -14.64
N LYS A 103 8.25 3.43 -13.92
CA LYS A 103 9.71 3.45 -13.96
C LYS A 103 10.25 2.86 -15.25
N ILE A 104 9.67 1.76 -15.74
CA ILE A 104 10.04 1.18 -17.04
C ILE A 104 9.81 2.19 -18.17
N LEU A 105 8.69 2.91 -18.13
CA LEU A 105 8.31 3.91 -19.15
C LEU A 105 8.94 5.29 -18.94
N GLU A 106 9.63 5.50 -17.83
CA GLU A 106 10.17 6.79 -17.40
C GLU A 106 9.12 7.93 -17.39
N VAL A 107 7.94 7.67 -16.83
CA VAL A 107 6.85 8.64 -16.67
C VAL A 107 6.53 8.87 -15.20
N ASP A 108 6.16 10.10 -14.84
CA ASP A 108 5.70 10.39 -13.47
C ASP A 108 4.17 10.26 -13.35
N ILE A 109 3.74 9.38 -12.44
CA ILE A 109 2.34 9.15 -12.08
C ILE A 109 2.11 9.19 -10.57
N LYS A 110 3.11 9.61 -9.76
CA LYS A 110 3.03 9.52 -8.29
C LYS A 110 1.80 10.20 -7.72
N SER A 111 1.45 11.38 -8.25
CA SER A 111 0.26 12.10 -7.80
C SER A 111 -1.04 11.41 -8.17
N ASP A 112 -1.08 10.73 -9.32
CA ASP A 112 -2.25 10.00 -9.78
C ASP A 112 -2.48 8.76 -8.92
N LEU A 113 -1.41 8.02 -8.62
CA LEU A 113 -1.42 6.89 -7.69
C LEU A 113 -1.85 7.31 -6.28
N ASN A 114 -1.29 8.38 -5.73
CA ASN A 114 -1.70 8.88 -4.42
C ASN A 114 -3.18 9.29 -4.39
N ARG A 115 -3.69 9.89 -5.47
CA ARG A 115 -5.10 10.27 -5.58
C ARG A 115 -6.00 9.03 -5.69
N TRP A 116 -5.59 8.01 -6.44
CA TRP A 116 -6.35 6.77 -6.57
C TRP A 116 -6.41 6.01 -5.23
N LEU A 117 -5.25 5.87 -4.57
CA LEU A 117 -5.10 5.12 -3.32
C LEU A 117 -5.74 5.83 -2.12
N TYR A 118 -5.49 7.14 -1.94
CA TYR A 118 -5.90 7.88 -0.74
C TYR A 118 -6.98 8.93 -0.96
N GLY A 119 -7.41 9.17 -2.21
CA GLY A 119 -8.32 10.26 -2.55
C GLY A 119 -7.67 11.64 -2.66
N VAL A 120 -8.45 12.63 -3.07
CA VAL A 120 -7.98 13.99 -3.42
C VAL A 120 -7.46 14.76 -2.19
N VAL A 121 -8.13 14.61 -1.04
CA VAL A 121 -7.81 15.34 0.20
C VAL A 121 -6.43 14.93 0.72
N MET A 122 -6.19 13.62 0.84
CA MET A 122 -4.91 13.10 1.37
C MET A 122 -3.75 13.29 0.40
N ALA A 123 -3.99 13.17 -0.91
CA ALA A 123 -2.98 13.47 -1.93
C ALA A 123 -2.50 14.94 -1.89
N THR A 124 -3.39 15.87 -1.52
CA THR A 124 -3.07 17.30 -1.37
C THR A 124 -2.23 17.55 -0.11
N LEU A 125 -2.54 16.89 1.01
CA LEU A 125 -1.76 16.97 2.23
C LEU A 125 -0.34 16.38 2.06
N LEU A 126 -0.20 15.26 1.36
CA LEU A 126 1.10 14.65 1.05
C LEU A 126 2.00 15.54 0.18
N LYS A 127 1.41 16.33 -0.73
CA LYS A 127 2.13 17.31 -1.55
C LYS A 127 2.59 18.53 -0.74
N ALA A 128 1.79 18.97 0.23
CA ALA A 128 2.10 20.14 1.06
C ALA A 128 3.19 19.86 2.12
N GLY A 129 3.32 18.62 2.58
CA GLY A 129 4.21 18.26 3.70
C GLY A 129 5.68 17.94 3.37
N GLY A 130 6.13 18.01 2.12
CA GLY A 130 7.53 17.71 1.75
C GLY A 130 8.00 16.26 2.03
N ILE A 131 7.06 15.34 2.31
CA ILE A 131 7.31 13.94 2.73
C ILE A 131 7.75 13.05 1.55
N LEU A 132 7.78 13.59 0.32
CA LEU A 132 7.91 12.79 -0.90
C LEU A 132 9.32 12.23 -1.17
N SER A 133 10.37 12.76 -0.54
CA SER A 133 11.76 12.36 -0.80
C SER A 133 12.28 11.24 0.11
N SER A 134 11.62 10.97 1.24
CA SER A 134 12.05 9.95 2.21
C SER A 134 11.26 8.63 2.14
N LEU A 135 10.24 8.56 1.29
CA LEU A 135 9.36 7.39 1.16
C LEU A 135 9.88 6.43 0.08
N LYS A 136 10.59 5.39 0.53
CA LYS A 136 10.83 4.18 -0.27
C LYS A 136 9.66 3.22 -0.03
N GLY A 137 8.70 3.20 -0.96
CA GLY A 137 7.61 2.21 -1.00
C GLY A 137 6.23 2.74 -0.54
N PRO A 138 5.14 2.04 -0.88
CA PRO A 138 3.79 2.41 -0.45
C PRO A 138 3.68 2.31 1.08
N PHE A 139 2.89 3.21 1.68
CA PHE A 139 2.55 3.11 3.09
C PHE A 139 1.66 1.89 3.27
N THR A 140 2.00 0.99 4.20
CA THR A 140 1.05 -0.07 4.56
C THR A 140 0.05 0.47 5.56
N ILE A 141 -1.25 0.46 5.24
CA ILE A 141 -2.30 0.86 6.19
C ILE A 141 -2.96 -0.38 6.77
N VAL A 142 -2.85 -0.57 8.09
CA VAL A 142 -3.58 -1.63 8.80
C VAL A 142 -4.77 -0.99 9.51
N ASN A 143 -5.98 -1.47 9.22
CA ASN A 143 -7.22 -0.98 9.82
C ASN A 143 -7.70 -1.92 10.92
N GLN A 144 -8.18 -1.37 12.03
CA GLN A 144 -8.93 -2.09 13.05
C GLN A 144 -10.16 -1.26 13.45
N PRO A 145 -11.37 -1.83 13.48
CA PRO A 145 -12.54 -1.10 13.95
C PRO A 145 -12.43 -0.83 15.46
N CYS A 146 -12.84 0.36 15.89
CA CYS A 146 -13.04 0.66 17.29
C CYS A 146 -14.10 -0.29 17.87
N THR A 147 -13.76 -0.97 18.97
CA THR A 147 -14.63 -1.95 19.65
C THR A 147 -15.96 -1.37 20.14
N LYS A 148 -16.06 -0.05 20.34
CA LYS A 148 -17.29 0.63 20.79
C LYS A 148 -18.08 1.28 19.66
N CYS A 149 -17.45 2.11 18.84
CA CYS A 149 -18.16 2.93 17.84
C CYS A 149 -17.96 2.48 16.39
N GLY A 150 -17.15 1.44 16.15
CA GLY A 150 -16.87 0.94 14.79
C GLY A 150 -16.00 1.84 13.92
N ALA A 151 -15.58 3.03 14.40
CA ALA A 151 -14.71 3.91 13.63
C ALA A 151 -13.34 3.26 13.34
N ASP A 152 -12.82 3.43 12.13
CA ASP A 152 -11.54 2.87 11.72
C ASP A 152 -10.36 3.52 12.46
N LEU A 153 -9.67 2.72 13.27
CA LEU A 153 -8.38 3.04 13.86
C LEU A 153 -7.29 2.56 12.90
N LYS A 154 -6.51 3.48 12.35
CA LYS A 154 -5.59 3.16 11.25
C LYS A 154 -4.14 3.23 11.71
N LEU A 155 -3.37 2.19 11.44
CA LEU A 155 -1.92 2.19 11.55
C LEU A 155 -1.32 2.47 10.18
N VAL A 156 -0.67 3.62 10.02
CA VAL A 156 0.04 4.00 8.81
C VAL A 156 1.51 3.64 8.96
N ILE A 157 1.96 2.57 8.30
CA ILE A 157 3.33 2.09 8.31
C ILE A 157 4.12 2.88 7.25
N LYS A 158 5.07 3.69 7.73
CA LYS A 158 5.94 4.54 6.90
C LYS A 158 7.20 3.79 6.43
N ARG A 159 7.62 2.76 7.17
CA ARG A 159 8.79 1.95 6.83
C ARG A 159 8.72 0.57 7.47
N LYS A 160 8.92 -0.48 6.67
CA LYS A 160 9.17 -1.85 7.12
C LYS A 160 10.66 -2.16 7.17
N ASP A 161 11.07 -3.02 8.09
CA ASP A 161 12.44 -3.53 8.24
C ASP A 161 12.37 -4.93 8.89
N PRO A 162 12.64 -6.02 8.13
CA PRO A 162 12.49 -7.39 8.63
C PRO A 162 13.31 -7.72 9.89
N GLN A 163 14.35 -6.93 10.20
CA GLN A 163 15.15 -7.10 11.40
C GLN A 163 14.50 -6.52 12.66
N VAL A 164 13.41 -5.77 12.53
CA VAL A 164 12.66 -5.21 13.66
C VAL A 164 11.73 -6.29 14.21
N PRO A 165 11.97 -6.83 15.42
CA PRO A 165 11.05 -7.79 16.02
C PRO A 165 9.77 -7.10 16.48
N SER A 166 8.73 -7.88 16.80
CA SER A 166 7.52 -7.34 17.42
C SER A 166 7.80 -7.03 18.89
N PHE A 167 7.58 -5.78 19.30
CA PHE A 167 7.98 -5.31 20.63
C PHE A 167 6.81 -5.06 21.60
N SER A 168 5.60 -4.76 21.13
CA SER A 168 4.48 -4.42 22.03
C SER A 168 3.11 -4.70 21.42
N PHE A 169 2.13 -4.77 22.32
CA PHE A 169 0.74 -4.39 22.03
C PHE A 169 0.58 -2.90 22.33
N ASP A 170 -0.02 -2.15 21.42
CA ASP A 170 -0.26 -0.72 21.60
C ASP A 170 -1.68 -0.51 22.13
N VAL A 171 -1.83 0.29 23.18
CA VAL A 171 -3.14 0.71 23.68
C VAL A 171 -3.48 2.04 23.04
N LEU A 172 -4.58 2.08 22.30
CA LEU A 172 -5.03 3.19 21.50
C LEU A 172 -6.33 3.76 22.05
N LYS A 173 -6.39 5.07 22.28
CA LYS A 173 -7.63 5.79 22.55
C LYS A 173 -8.26 6.23 21.24
N CYS A 174 -9.48 5.80 20.97
CA CYS A 174 -10.25 6.22 19.80
C CYS A 174 -10.53 7.73 19.88
N ASN A 175 -10.16 8.48 18.85
CA ASN A 175 -10.37 9.93 18.82
C ASN A 175 -11.86 10.30 18.64
N ASN A 176 -12.69 9.37 18.13
CA ASN A 176 -14.11 9.59 17.92
C ASN A 176 -14.96 9.42 19.20
N CYS A 177 -14.73 8.35 19.96
CA CYS A 177 -15.57 8.01 21.12
C CYS A 177 -14.82 7.89 22.45
N GLY A 178 -13.49 8.06 22.44
CA GLY A 178 -12.65 7.95 23.63
C GLY A 178 -12.36 6.51 24.09
N GLU A 179 -12.95 5.48 23.47
CA GLU A 179 -12.75 4.08 23.84
C GLU A 179 -11.29 3.63 23.70
N LEU A 180 -10.80 2.87 24.68
CA LEU A 180 -9.50 2.22 24.58
C LEU A 180 -9.58 0.92 23.78
N ASN A 181 -8.61 0.71 22.89
CA ASN A 181 -8.52 -0.46 22.02
C ASN A 181 -7.11 -1.03 22.08
N LEU A 182 -6.97 -2.35 21.99
CA LEU A 182 -5.67 -3.01 21.87
C LEU A 182 -5.35 -3.22 20.40
N PHE A 183 -4.16 -2.80 19.98
CA PHE A 183 -3.63 -3.03 18.65
C PHE A 183 -2.39 -3.91 18.73
N ASP A 184 -2.39 -5.01 17.96
CA ASP A 184 -1.24 -5.90 17.89
C ASP A 184 -0.25 -5.42 16.82
N ARG A 185 0.82 -4.76 17.27
CA ARG A 185 1.89 -4.28 16.38
C ARG A 185 2.76 -5.44 15.92
N GLN A 186 2.51 -5.89 14.70
CA GLN A 186 3.24 -6.97 14.03
C GLN A 186 4.76 -6.68 13.92
N PRO A 187 5.59 -7.74 13.82
CA PRO A 187 7.02 -7.57 13.57
C PRO A 187 7.27 -6.85 12.23
N GLY A 188 8.44 -6.27 12.10
CA GLY A 188 8.89 -5.61 10.88
C GLY A 188 8.48 -4.15 10.73
N ILE A 189 7.80 -3.55 11.71
CA ILE A 189 7.29 -2.16 11.64
C ILE A 189 8.29 -1.19 12.28
N LYS A 190 9.06 -0.45 11.46
CA LYS A 190 10.13 0.44 11.92
C LYS A 190 9.69 1.88 12.15
N GLN A 191 8.85 2.41 11.26
CA GLN A 191 8.30 3.76 11.35
C GLN A 191 6.82 3.71 11.04
N PHE A 192 6.01 4.32 11.91
CA PHE A 192 4.56 4.30 11.77
C PHE A 192 3.91 5.50 12.48
N SER A 193 2.60 5.67 12.26
CA SER A 193 1.73 6.57 13.03
C SER A 193 0.32 5.99 13.09
N TYR A 194 -0.46 6.39 14.09
CA TYR A 194 -1.89 6.06 14.14
C TYR A 194 -2.74 7.25 13.67
N GLU A 195 -3.81 6.96 12.94
CA GLU A 195 -4.89 7.89 12.61
C GLU A 195 -6.18 7.50 13.33
N ASN A 196 -7.03 8.49 13.61
CA ASN A 196 -8.26 8.36 14.39
C ASN A 196 -8.08 7.72 15.78
N ALA A 197 -6.83 7.60 16.24
CA ALA A 197 -6.49 7.07 17.53
C ALA A 197 -5.23 7.77 18.07
N THR A 198 -5.13 7.84 19.39
CA THR A 198 -3.95 8.34 20.10
C THR A 198 -3.37 7.20 20.92
N ILE A 199 -2.06 6.96 20.84
CA ILE A 199 -1.40 5.96 21.68
C ILE A 199 -1.41 6.46 23.13
N VAL A 200 -1.92 5.64 24.05
CA VAL A 200 -1.89 5.94 25.48
C VAL A 200 -0.87 5.08 26.23
N ALA A 201 -0.56 3.88 25.73
CA ALA A 201 0.45 3.01 26.33
C ALA A 201 1.05 2.02 25.31
N HIS A 202 2.23 1.52 25.63
CA HIS A 202 2.88 0.39 24.97
C HIS A 202 3.06 -0.76 25.98
N LEU A 203 2.42 -1.89 25.72
CA LEU A 203 2.54 -3.10 26.53
C LEU A 203 3.59 -4.02 25.91
N GLU A 204 4.81 -4.00 26.45
CA GLU A 204 5.94 -4.75 25.91
C GLU A 204 5.68 -6.26 25.93
N ARG A 205 5.91 -6.94 24.82
CA ARG A 205 5.71 -8.40 24.68
C ARG A 205 6.61 -9.24 25.57
N LYS A 206 7.72 -8.68 26.05
CA LYS A 206 8.58 -9.34 27.05
C LYS A 206 7.92 -9.43 28.44
N LYS A 207 6.91 -8.60 28.70
CA LYS A 207 6.22 -8.48 29.98
C LYS A 207 4.77 -8.97 29.91
N PHE A 208 4.15 -8.89 28.74
CA PHE A 208 2.73 -9.22 28.55
C PHE A 208 2.55 -10.23 27.43
N THR A 209 1.79 -11.29 27.71
CA THR A 209 1.11 -12.08 26.67
C THR A 209 -0.07 -11.30 26.09
N LYS A 210 -0.65 -11.77 24.98
CA LYS A 210 -1.84 -11.12 24.39
C LYS A 210 -3.01 -11.08 25.37
N GLU A 211 -3.23 -12.17 26.10
CA GLU A 211 -4.28 -12.26 27.12
C GLU A 211 -4.02 -11.29 28.28
N GLN A 212 -2.79 -11.22 28.77
CA GLN A 212 -2.42 -10.25 29.81
C GLN A 212 -2.56 -8.80 29.33
N ALA A 213 -2.27 -8.52 28.06
CA ALA A 213 -2.45 -7.21 27.47
C ALA A 213 -3.94 -6.82 27.33
N LEU A 214 -4.81 -7.79 27.04
CA LEU A 214 -6.27 -7.58 27.05
C LEU A 214 -6.79 -7.32 28.45
N ASN A 215 -6.36 -8.10 29.45
CA ASN A 215 -6.73 -7.85 30.85
C ASN A 215 -6.28 -6.45 31.29
N LYS A 216 -5.06 -6.04 30.90
CA LYS A 216 -4.56 -4.70 31.21
C LYS A 216 -5.33 -3.59 30.53
N LEU A 217 -5.81 -3.82 29.30
CA LEU A 217 -6.69 -2.88 28.61
C LEU A 217 -7.97 -2.66 29.40
N GLU A 218 -8.64 -3.72 29.84
CA GLU A 218 -9.90 -3.62 30.59
C GLU A 218 -9.69 -2.92 31.94
N GLU A 219 -8.62 -3.22 32.67
CA GLU A 219 -8.25 -2.46 33.88
C GLU A 219 -8.10 -0.95 33.61
N MET A 220 -7.51 -0.58 32.47
CA MET A 220 -7.34 0.83 32.09
C MET A 220 -8.66 1.50 31.72
N LYS A 221 -9.62 0.75 31.15
CA LYS A 221 -10.96 1.27 30.85
C LYS A 221 -11.74 1.53 32.14
N ASP A 222 -11.71 0.60 33.08
CA ASP A 222 -12.37 0.75 34.39
C ASP A 222 -11.87 1.98 35.16
N GLN A 223 -10.59 2.33 35.00
CA GLN A 223 -9.99 3.52 35.61
C GLN A 223 -10.39 4.84 34.93
N MET A 224 -10.90 4.81 33.70
CA MET A 224 -11.35 6.00 32.97
C MET A 224 -12.82 6.34 33.22
N ASP A 225 -13.63 5.35 33.62
CA ASP A 225 -15.05 5.50 33.91
C ASP A 225 -15.34 5.89 35.39
N ASN A 226 -14.30 5.92 36.24
CA ASN A 226 -14.32 6.41 37.62
C ASN A 226 -13.75 7.84 37.73
#